data_AF-A0A2M8DE54-F1
#
_entry.id   AF-A0A2M8DE54-F1
#
_cell.length_a   1.000
_cell.length_b   1.000
_cell.length_c   1.000
_cell.angle_alpha   90.00
_cell.angle_beta   90.00
_cell.angle_gamma   90.00
#
_symmetry.space_group_name_H-M   'P 1'
#
loop_
_entity.id
_entity.type
_entity.pdbx_description
1 polymer ?
#
loop_
_entity_poly.entity_id
_entity_poly.type
_entity_poly.pdbx_seq_one_letter_code
_entity_poly.pdbx_strand_id
1 'polypeptide(L)'
;MTIQPEVRIGNGEDFVAQTRDEVRQEIQAAQGNNAREVALAQKIQQEIKDAETPAKEVVQAGAAGQLDQRRQEGTQVLRTLIRATEAAKAGIPVGHNAQSQSLLTELSEKSLSISTASAIESQLKDYLLGEKTITISASGQPPTEFEQAYVRLVQTNTLAASVLSQSLIHAAEVNRLGSLDTDLVRQKFAIDQRVEQRVNEGYDGHLSYQDRSRFEDLSKKILTE
;
A
#
# COMPACT_ATOMS: atom_id res chain seq x y z
N MET A 1 -24.82 31.76 -12.99
CA MET A 1 -24.22 30.49 -13.46
C MET A 1 -22.88 30.34 -12.78
N THR A 2 -22.79 29.45 -11.80
CA THR A 2 -21.57 29.20 -11.05
C THR A 2 -20.74 28.21 -11.86
N ILE A 3 -19.62 28.69 -12.42
CA ILE A 3 -18.68 27.85 -13.16
C ILE A 3 -17.94 27.02 -12.11
N GLN A 4 -18.21 25.71 -12.05
CA GLN A 4 -17.38 24.79 -11.28
C GLN A 4 -16.00 24.75 -11.92
N PRO A 5 -14.90 24.90 -11.16
CA PRO A 5 -13.57 24.78 -11.72
C PRO A 5 -13.37 23.35 -12.22
N GLU A 6 -13.09 23.21 -13.52
CA GLU A 6 -12.59 21.97 -14.10
C GLU A 6 -11.31 21.58 -13.36
N VAL A 7 -11.37 20.50 -12.58
CA VAL A 7 -10.18 19.86 -12.04
C VAL A 7 -9.43 19.29 -13.24
N ARG A 8 -8.44 20.05 -13.73
CA ARG A 8 -7.43 19.53 -14.63
C ARG A 8 -6.61 18.52 -13.83
N ILE A 9 -6.99 17.26 -13.93
CA ILE A 9 -6.18 16.15 -13.43
C ILE A 9 -4.93 16.13 -14.32
N GLY A 10 -3.82 16.66 -13.81
CA GLY A 10 -2.52 16.58 -14.46
C GLY A 10 -2.11 15.11 -14.68
N ASN A 11 -0.99 14.91 -15.37
CA ASN A 11 -0.43 13.58 -15.54
C ASN A 11 -0.25 12.92 -14.15
N GLY A 12 -0.33 11.59 -14.02
CA GLY A 12 -0.42 10.93 -12.71
C GLY A 12 0.63 11.37 -11.66
N GLU A 13 1.80 11.83 -12.11
CA GLU A 13 2.85 12.43 -11.27
C GLU A 13 2.46 13.80 -10.68
N ASP A 14 1.76 14.64 -11.44
CA ASP A 14 1.27 15.96 -11.00
C ASP A 14 0.26 15.81 -9.86
N PHE A 15 -0.62 14.80 -9.93
CA PHE A 15 -1.62 14.55 -8.88
C PHE A 15 -1.00 14.10 -7.56
N VAL A 16 -0.02 13.19 -7.61
CA VAL A 16 0.68 12.70 -6.42
C VAL A 16 1.47 13.84 -5.76
N ALA A 17 2.19 14.64 -6.56
CA ALA A 17 2.92 15.81 -6.07
C ALA A 17 1.98 16.84 -5.43
N GLN A 18 0.88 17.19 -6.10
CA GLN A 18 -0.12 18.11 -5.57
C GLN A 18 -0.72 17.58 -4.24
N THR A 19 -1.08 16.30 -4.19
CA THR A 19 -1.63 15.70 -2.97
C THR A 19 -0.62 15.75 -1.83
N ARG A 20 0.66 15.45 -2.10
CA ARG A 20 1.72 15.55 -1.08
C ARG A 20 1.85 16.98 -0.55
N ASP A 21 1.80 17.97 -1.43
CA ASP A 21 1.91 19.38 -1.02
C ASP A 21 0.70 19.85 -0.20
N GLU A 22 -0.51 19.49 -0.60
CA GLU A 22 -1.74 19.76 0.17
C GLU A 22 -1.66 19.15 1.58
N VAL A 23 -1.21 17.90 1.66
CA VAL A 23 -1.10 17.18 2.94
C VAL A 23 -0.02 17.79 3.82
N ARG A 24 1.13 18.17 3.25
CA ARG A 24 2.19 18.84 4.02
C ARG A 24 1.70 20.15 4.62
N GLN A 25 0.87 20.91 3.92
CA GLN A 25 0.26 22.12 4.46
C GLN A 25 -0.71 21.79 5.62
N GLU A 26 -1.55 20.77 5.47
CA GLU A 26 -2.44 20.31 6.57
C GLU A 26 -1.64 19.86 7.80
N ILE A 27 -0.55 19.10 7.58
CA ILE A 27 0.37 18.65 8.64
C ILE A 27 1.01 19.85 9.33
N GLN A 28 1.58 20.80 8.57
CA GLN A 28 2.20 22.00 9.14
C GLN A 28 1.21 22.84 9.96
N ALA A 29 -0.05 22.92 9.52
CA ALA A 29 -1.10 23.64 10.25
C ALA A 29 -1.55 22.93 11.55
N ALA A 30 -1.34 21.62 11.63
CA ALA A 30 -1.60 20.81 12.81
C ALA A 30 -0.39 20.73 13.76
N GLN A 31 0.84 20.74 13.22
CA GLN A 31 2.07 20.52 13.95
C GLN A 31 2.25 21.46 15.15
N GLY A 32 2.65 20.88 16.28
CA GLY A 32 2.84 21.62 17.53
C GLY A 32 1.53 21.93 18.26
N ASN A 33 0.40 21.46 17.75
CA ASN A 33 -0.90 21.49 18.42
C ASN A 33 -1.49 20.07 18.50
N ASN A 34 -1.30 19.44 19.67
CA ASN A 34 -1.74 18.07 19.92
C ASN A 34 -3.23 17.83 19.58
N ALA A 35 -4.12 18.80 19.83
CA ALA A 35 -5.55 18.62 19.51
C ALA A 35 -5.80 18.58 18.00
N ARG A 36 -5.05 19.36 17.22
CA ARG A 36 -5.14 19.34 15.75
C ARG A 36 -4.47 18.11 15.15
N GLU A 37 -3.34 17.68 15.71
CA GLU A 37 -2.68 16.44 15.30
C GLU A 37 -3.58 15.22 15.51
N VAL A 38 -4.23 15.12 16.68
CA VAL A 38 -5.21 14.06 16.97
C VAL A 38 -6.40 14.12 16.02
N ALA A 39 -6.97 15.32 15.77
CA ALA A 39 -8.08 15.47 14.84
C ALA A 39 -7.70 15.08 13.39
N LEU A 40 -6.49 15.43 12.96
CA LEU A 40 -5.96 15.06 11.65
C LEU A 40 -5.76 13.54 11.55
N ALA A 41 -5.17 12.91 12.58
CA ALA A 41 -5.01 11.46 12.63
C ALA A 41 -6.36 10.73 12.53
N GLN A 42 -7.36 11.14 13.33
CA GLN A 42 -8.71 10.56 13.30
C GLN A 42 -9.40 10.73 11.94
N LYS A 43 -9.25 11.90 11.32
CA LYS A 43 -9.78 12.15 9.98
C LYS A 43 -9.16 11.19 8.96
N ILE A 44 -7.84 11.03 8.96
CA ILE A 44 -7.13 10.13 8.04
C ILE A 44 -7.51 8.67 8.30
N GLN A 45 -7.62 8.26 9.57
CA GLN A 45 -8.08 6.91 9.93
C GLN A 45 -9.47 6.63 9.38
N GLN A 46 -10.39 7.60 9.45
CA GLN A 46 -11.72 7.47 8.88
C GLN A 46 -11.67 7.40 7.35
N GLU A 47 -10.84 8.23 6.70
CA GLU A 47 -10.64 8.20 5.25
C GLU A 47 -10.15 6.82 4.77
N ILE A 48 -9.23 6.16 5.49
CA ILE A 48 -8.77 4.79 5.22
C ILE A 48 -9.92 3.78 5.35
N LYS A 49 -10.77 3.92 6.38
CA LYS A 49 -11.94 3.05 6.56
C LYS A 49 -12.93 3.21 5.41
N ASP A 50 -13.21 4.45 5.02
CA ASP A 50 -14.16 4.78 3.95
C ASP A 50 -13.62 4.37 2.56
N ALA A 51 -12.30 4.27 2.40
CA ALA A 51 -11.65 3.83 1.17
C ALA A 51 -11.72 2.33 0.90
N GLU A 52 -12.15 1.50 1.86
CA GLU A 52 -12.16 0.03 1.72
C GLU A 52 -13.02 -0.46 0.55
N THR A 53 -14.26 0.01 0.46
CA THR A 53 -15.18 -0.39 -0.63
C THR A 53 -14.70 0.13 -1.98
N PRO A 54 -14.37 1.42 -2.15
CA PRO A 54 -13.73 1.94 -3.36
C PRO A 54 -12.49 1.14 -3.79
N ALA A 55 -11.62 0.77 -2.85
CA ALA A 55 -10.42 0.00 -3.14
C ALA A 55 -10.75 -1.39 -3.71
N LYS A 56 -11.73 -2.10 -3.12
CA LYS A 56 -12.18 -3.40 -3.62
C LYS A 56 -12.79 -3.30 -5.03
N GLU A 57 -13.60 -2.27 -5.29
CA GLU A 57 -14.20 -2.03 -6.61
C GLU A 57 -13.14 -1.76 -7.67
N VAL A 58 -12.11 -0.98 -7.34
CA VAL A 58 -10.98 -0.68 -8.24
C VAL A 58 -10.16 -1.93 -8.55
N VAL A 59 -9.89 -2.78 -7.55
CA VAL A 59 -9.19 -4.06 -7.76
C VAL A 59 -9.98 -4.98 -8.69
N GLN A 60 -11.30 -5.10 -8.49
CA GLN A 60 -12.18 -5.90 -9.34
C GLN A 60 -12.24 -5.35 -10.78
N ALA A 61 -12.41 -4.03 -10.93
CA ALA A 61 -12.42 -3.38 -12.23
C ALA A 61 -11.07 -3.53 -12.95
N GLY A 62 -9.95 -3.42 -12.23
CA GLY A 62 -8.61 -3.67 -12.75
C GLY A 62 -8.45 -5.09 -13.30
N ALA A 63 -8.89 -6.10 -12.54
CA ALA A 63 -8.86 -7.50 -12.99
C ALA A 63 -9.73 -7.75 -14.24
N ALA A 64 -10.79 -6.96 -14.43
CA ALA A 64 -11.66 -6.99 -15.60
C ALA A 64 -11.17 -6.12 -16.78
N GLY A 65 -10.04 -5.41 -16.65
CA GLY A 65 -9.55 -4.47 -17.68
C GLY A 65 -10.37 -3.18 -17.79
N GLN A 66 -11.12 -2.82 -16.75
CA GLN A 66 -12.07 -1.71 -16.69
C GLN A 66 -11.65 -0.62 -15.69
N LEU A 67 -10.35 -0.50 -15.41
CA LEU A 67 -9.83 0.42 -14.39
C LEU A 67 -10.28 1.88 -14.61
N ASP A 68 -10.37 2.32 -15.85
CA ASP A 68 -10.82 3.68 -16.20
C ASP A 68 -12.26 3.99 -15.74
N GLN A 69 -13.13 2.98 -15.64
CA GLN A 69 -14.50 3.15 -15.16
C GLN A 69 -14.56 3.46 -13.67
N ARG A 70 -13.51 3.12 -12.92
CA ARG A 70 -13.38 3.35 -11.47
C ARG A 70 -12.22 4.29 -11.13
N ARG A 71 -11.85 5.15 -12.08
CA ARG A 71 -10.70 6.05 -11.92
C ARG A 71 -10.90 7.05 -10.78
N GLN A 72 -12.13 7.52 -10.53
CA GLN A 72 -12.41 8.46 -9.46
C GLN A 72 -12.22 7.83 -8.08
N GLU A 73 -12.80 6.64 -7.88
CA GLU A 73 -12.64 5.81 -6.70
C GLU A 73 -11.17 5.48 -6.46
N GLY A 74 -10.46 5.08 -7.52
CA GLY A 74 -9.04 4.78 -7.45
C GLY A 74 -8.18 5.99 -7.10
N THR A 75 -8.52 7.17 -7.62
CA THR A 75 -7.85 8.43 -7.29
C THR A 75 -8.08 8.81 -5.83
N GLN A 76 -9.30 8.60 -5.32
CA GLN A 76 -9.62 8.81 -3.91
C GLN A 76 -8.78 7.90 -3.01
N VAL A 77 -8.69 6.60 -3.32
CA VAL A 77 -7.89 5.65 -2.54
C VAL A 77 -6.41 6.03 -2.56
N LEU A 78 -5.87 6.39 -3.74
CA LEU A 78 -4.50 6.87 -3.86
C LEU A 78 -4.27 8.11 -2.98
N ARG A 79 -5.20 9.07 -3.00
CA ARG A 79 -5.12 10.27 -2.16
C ARG A 79 -5.10 9.92 -0.68
N THR A 80 -6.01 9.05 -0.24
CA THR A 80 -6.09 8.59 1.16
C THR A 80 -4.78 7.95 1.61
N LEU A 81 -4.19 7.07 0.79
CA LEU A 81 -2.95 6.40 1.16
C LEU A 81 -1.75 7.38 1.18
N ILE A 82 -1.69 8.35 0.27
CA ILE A 82 -0.68 9.43 0.32
C ILE A 82 -0.85 10.26 1.60
N ARG A 83 -2.09 10.62 1.95
CA ARG A 83 -2.41 11.35 3.20
C ARG A 83 -1.89 10.60 4.42
N ALA A 84 -2.20 9.30 4.49
CA ALA A 84 -1.78 8.45 5.59
C ALA A 84 -0.26 8.31 5.71
N THR A 85 0.41 8.07 4.59
CA THR A 85 1.87 7.84 4.55
C THR A 85 2.67 9.12 4.84
N GLU A 86 2.27 10.28 4.31
CA GLU A 86 2.93 11.56 4.62
C GLU A 86 2.67 12.00 6.07
N ALA A 87 1.45 11.80 6.60
CA ALA A 87 1.16 12.08 8.02
C ALA A 87 1.99 11.18 8.94
N ALA A 88 2.11 9.89 8.60
CA ALA A 88 2.92 8.97 9.37
C ALA A 88 4.41 9.35 9.35
N LYS A 89 4.95 9.73 8.19
CA LYS A 89 6.32 10.24 8.02
C LYS A 89 6.58 11.50 8.86
N ALA A 90 5.58 12.36 9.04
CA ALA A 90 5.66 13.55 9.87
C ALA A 90 5.50 13.27 11.38
N GLY A 91 5.32 12.02 11.79
CA GLY A 91 5.17 11.62 13.19
C GLY A 91 3.74 11.71 13.73
N ILE A 92 2.73 11.99 12.89
CA ILE A 92 1.33 11.96 13.31
C ILE A 92 0.89 10.49 13.45
N PRO A 93 0.32 10.09 14.59
CA PRO A 93 -0.01 8.69 14.87
C PRO A 93 -1.30 8.26 14.15
N VAL A 94 -1.17 7.95 12.85
CA VAL A 94 -2.27 7.42 12.03
C VAL A 94 -2.52 5.95 12.41
N GLY A 95 -1.46 5.18 12.65
CA GLY A 95 -1.55 3.79 13.07
C GLY A 95 -1.82 3.62 14.57
N HIS A 96 -2.63 2.64 14.96
CA HIS A 96 -2.85 2.32 16.38
C HIS A 96 -1.68 1.58 17.04
N ASN A 97 -0.74 1.05 16.25
CA ASN A 97 0.44 0.34 16.75
C ASN A 97 1.71 0.71 15.97
N ALA A 98 2.87 0.40 16.56
CA ALA A 98 4.17 0.78 16.00
C ALA A 98 4.46 0.14 14.63
N GLN A 99 3.98 -1.08 14.38
CA GLN A 99 4.19 -1.76 13.10
C GLN A 99 3.43 -1.08 11.97
N SER A 100 2.16 -0.73 12.22
CA SER A 100 1.31 0.04 11.32
C SER A 100 1.91 1.41 10.99
N GLN A 101 2.33 2.15 12.03
CA GLN A 101 2.98 3.45 11.84
C GLN A 101 4.26 3.34 11.00
N SER A 102 5.05 2.30 11.24
CA SER A 102 6.30 2.06 10.53
C SER A 102 6.05 1.67 9.08
N LEU A 103 5.08 0.78 8.83
CA LEU A 103 4.69 0.39 7.49
C LEU A 103 4.22 1.60 6.66
N LEU A 104 3.36 2.45 7.23
CA LEU A 104 2.92 3.69 6.58
C LEU A 104 4.11 4.64 6.29
N THR A 105 5.06 4.75 7.22
CA THR A 105 6.27 5.55 7.02
C THR A 105 7.10 5.01 5.86
N GLU A 106 7.33 3.69 5.79
CA GLU A 106 8.11 3.09 4.70
C GLU A 106 7.40 3.10 3.35
N LEU A 107 6.07 3.09 3.32
CA LEU A 107 5.30 3.26 2.08
C LEU A 107 5.38 4.69 1.53
N SER A 108 5.66 5.70 2.38
CA SER A 108 5.75 7.10 1.94
C SER A 108 6.90 7.36 0.96
N GLU A 109 7.97 6.55 1.04
CA GLU A 109 9.15 6.63 0.17
C GLU A 109 8.95 5.89 -1.16
N LYS A 110 7.78 5.29 -1.38
CA LYS A 110 7.47 4.49 -2.57
C LYS A 110 6.57 5.25 -3.54
N SER A 111 6.69 4.93 -4.81
CA SER A 111 5.80 5.43 -5.84
C SER A 111 4.50 4.62 -5.83
N LEU A 112 3.39 5.28 -5.52
CA LEU A 112 2.06 4.68 -5.50
C LEU A 112 1.27 5.14 -6.72
N SER A 113 0.73 4.18 -7.47
CA SER A 113 -0.29 4.38 -8.49
C SER A 113 -1.68 4.08 -7.92
N ILE A 114 -2.73 4.43 -8.67
CA ILE A 114 -4.12 4.05 -8.36
C ILE A 114 -4.22 2.55 -8.10
N SER A 115 -3.71 1.73 -9.02
CA SER A 115 -3.83 0.28 -8.95
C SER A 115 -3.09 -0.28 -7.73
N THR A 116 -1.88 0.21 -7.43
CA THR A 116 -1.11 -0.27 -6.28
C THR A 116 -1.71 0.17 -4.96
N ALA A 117 -2.15 1.42 -4.84
CA ALA A 117 -2.79 1.93 -3.62
C ALA A 117 -4.08 1.17 -3.31
N SER A 118 -4.94 0.96 -4.30
CA SER A 118 -6.18 0.20 -4.12
C SER A 118 -5.95 -1.26 -3.78
N ALA A 119 -4.92 -1.89 -4.35
CA ALA A 119 -4.59 -3.27 -4.00
C ALA A 119 -4.09 -3.40 -2.56
N ILE A 120 -3.19 -2.51 -2.12
CA ILE A 120 -2.69 -2.47 -0.73
C ILE A 120 -3.86 -2.24 0.22
N GLU A 121 -4.67 -1.19 -0.01
CA GLU A 121 -5.79 -0.86 0.87
C GLU A 121 -6.81 -2.01 0.96
N SER A 122 -7.19 -2.59 -0.19
CA SER A 122 -8.16 -3.68 -0.26
C SER A 122 -7.74 -4.93 0.54
N GLN A 123 -6.45 -5.22 0.61
CA GLN A 123 -5.94 -6.44 1.26
C GLN A 123 -5.40 -6.19 2.67
N LEU A 124 -4.96 -4.97 2.98
CA LEU A 124 -4.13 -4.70 4.17
C LEU A 124 -4.62 -3.54 5.04
N LYS A 125 -5.80 -2.96 4.80
CA LYS A 125 -6.39 -1.89 5.61
C LYS A 125 -6.23 -2.10 7.12
N ASP A 126 -6.61 -3.28 7.65
CA ASP A 126 -6.54 -3.56 9.08
C ASP A 126 -5.10 -3.49 9.64
N TYR A 127 -4.11 -3.85 8.82
CA TYR A 127 -2.69 -3.73 9.18
C TYR A 127 -2.16 -2.30 9.00
N LEU A 128 -2.67 -1.55 8.02
CA LEU A 128 -2.36 -0.13 7.85
C LEU A 128 -2.88 0.72 9.00
N LEU A 129 -4.05 0.39 9.55
CA LEU A 129 -4.62 1.05 10.74
C LEU A 129 -4.07 0.49 12.07
N GLY A 130 -3.39 -0.65 12.03
CA GLY A 130 -2.90 -1.32 13.23
C GLY A 130 -4.02 -1.97 14.07
N GLU A 131 -5.18 -2.23 13.46
CA GLU A 131 -6.25 -3.07 14.01
C GLU A 131 -5.83 -4.55 14.05
N LYS A 132 -4.88 -4.94 13.18
CA LYS A 132 -4.17 -6.22 13.22
C LYS A 132 -2.65 -6.03 13.31
N THR A 133 -2.00 -6.99 13.95
CA THR A 133 -0.53 -7.06 14.10
C THR A 133 0.05 -7.88 12.95
N ILE A 134 1.17 -7.43 12.39
CA ILE A 134 1.91 -8.17 11.36
C ILE A 134 2.68 -9.29 12.07
N THR A 135 2.30 -10.54 11.75
CA THR A 135 2.94 -11.75 12.25
C THR A 135 3.28 -12.66 11.08
N ILE A 136 4.36 -13.43 11.23
CA ILE A 136 4.86 -14.34 10.19
C ILE A 136 4.98 -15.73 10.80
N SER A 137 4.50 -16.74 10.10
CA SER A 137 4.59 -18.12 10.58
C SER A 137 6.04 -18.58 10.59
N ALA A 138 6.43 -19.29 11.64
CA ALA A 138 7.68 -20.04 11.64
C ALA A 138 7.62 -21.16 10.58
N SER A 139 8.78 -21.67 10.17
CA SER A 139 8.85 -22.78 9.20
C SER A 139 8.03 -23.99 9.68
N GLY A 140 7.21 -24.56 8.79
CA GLY A 140 6.32 -25.69 9.07
C GLY A 140 5.09 -25.35 9.93
N GLN A 141 4.77 -24.07 10.11
CA GLN A 141 3.53 -23.61 10.72
C GLN A 141 2.57 -23.02 9.66
N PRO A 142 1.24 -23.19 9.85
CA PRO A 142 0.26 -22.63 8.93
C PRO A 142 0.48 -21.13 8.70
N PRO A 143 0.28 -20.63 7.46
CA PRO A 143 0.42 -19.21 7.15
C PRO A 143 -0.51 -18.33 7.98
N THR A 144 0.02 -17.22 8.50
CA THR A 144 -0.77 -16.22 9.23
C THR A 144 -1.78 -15.53 8.33
N GLU A 145 -2.76 -14.85 8.93
CA GLU A 145 -3.69 -14.02 8.16
C GLU A 145 -2.98 -12.95 7.32
N PHE A 146 -1.83 -12.45 7.79
CA PHE A 146 -1.02 -11.48 7.06
C PHE A 146 -0.37 -12.11 5.83
N GLU A 147 0.23 -13.29 5.98
CA GLU A 147 0.81 -14.04 4.85
C GLU A 147 -0.25 -14.38 3.81
N GLN A 148 -1.46 -14.75 4.24
CA GLN A 148 -2.57 -15.00 3.32
C GLN A 148 -3.04 -13.72 2.60
N ALA A 149 -3.08 -12.58 3.30
CA ALA A 149 -3.39 -11.29 2.68
C ALA A 149 -2.32 -10.86 1.67
N TYR A 150 -1.05 -11.10 2.00
CA TYR A 150 0.07 -10.89 1.10
C TYR A 150 -0.02 -11.76 -0.15
N VAL A 151 -0.35 -13.05 -0.03
CA VAL A 151 -0.56 -13.93 -1.19
C VAL A 151 -1.69 -13.43 -2.09
N ARG A 152 -2.80 -12.96 -1.52
CA ARG A 152 -3.87 -12.32 -2.30
C ARG A 152 -3.40 -11.04 -2.98
N LEU A 153 -2.55 -10.25 -2.31
CA LEU A 153 -1.96 -9.07 -2.89
C LEU A 153 -1.07 -9.42 -4.10
N VAL A 154 -0.22 -10.44 -3.99
CA VAL A 154 0.61 -10.95 -5.10
C VAL A 154 -0.26 -11.36 -6.29
N GLN A 155 -1.36 -12.09 -6.04
CA GLN A 155 -2.26 -12.57 -7.08
C GLN A 155 -3.01 -11.46 -7.79
N THR A 156 -3.34 -10.39 -7.07
CA THR A 156 -4.15 -9.27 -7.60
C THR A 156 -3.30 -8.15 -8.18
N ASN A 157 -2.13 -7.87 -7.59
CA ASN A 157 -1.22 -6.81 -8.01
C ASN A 157 0.22 -7.08 -7.54
N THR A 158 1.04 -7.63 -8.44
CA THR A 158 2.44 -7.96 -8.16
C THR A 158 3.30 -6.72 -7.84
N LEU A 159 3.00 -5.56 -8.44
CA LEU A 159 3.71 -4.32 -8.14
C LEU A 159 3.41 -3.84 -6.73
N ALA A 160 2.14 -3.91 -6.30
CA ALA A 160 1.75 -3.60 -4.93
C ALA A 160 2.44 -4.52 -3.92
N ALA A 161 2.51 -5.82 -4.23
CA ALA A 161 3.23 -6.78 -3.40
C ALA A 161 4.74 -6.48 -3.33
N SER A 162 5.37 -6.10 -4.44
CA SER A 162 6.79 -5.70 -4.48
C SER A 162 7.05 -4.46 -3.62
N VAL A 163 6.22 -3.42 -3.79
CA VAL A 163 6.29 -2.19 -2.98
C VAL A 163 6.18 -2.52 -1.50
N LEU A 164 5.19 -3.32 -1.12
CA LEU A 164 4.99 -3.74 0.26
C LEU A 164 6.17 -4.56 0.80
N SER A 165 6.66 -5.54 0.04
CA SER A 165 7.82 -6.36 0.43
C SER A 165 9.03 -5.52 0.76
N GLN A 166 9.36 -4.56 -0.09
CA GLN A 166 10.49 -3.67 0.14
C GLN A 166 10.29 -2.84 1.41
N SER A 167 9.07 -2.31 1.62
CA SER A 167 8.75 -1.55 2.83
C SER A 167 8.83 -2.42 4.09
N LEU A 168 8.38 -3.67 4.05
CA LEU A 168 8.48 -4.60 5.19
C LEU A 168 9.93 -4.99 5.49
N ILE A 169 10.71 -5.32 4.46
CA ILE A 169 12.12 -5.69 4.59
C ILE A 169 12.89 -4.52 5.21
N HIS A 170 12.73 -3.31 4.68
CA HIS A 170 13.40 -2.14 5.21
C HIS A 170 12.95 -1.83 6.65
N ALA A 171 11.64 -1.88 6.93
CA ALA A 171 11.13 -1.68 8.29
C ALA A 171 11.65 -2.72 9.30
N ALA A 172 11.87 -3.97 8.87
CA ALA A 172 12.49 -5.00 9.69
C ALA A 172 13.97 -4.72 9.95
N GLU A 173 14.74 -4.33 8.92
CA GLU A 173 16.17 -4.00 9.01
C GLU A 173 16.44 -2.85 9.98
N VAL A 174 15.57 -1.84 10.00
CA VAL A 174 15.69 -0.71 10.93
C VAL A 174 15.00 -0.94 12.29
N ASN A 175 14.65 -2.20 12.61
CA ASN A 175 13.99 -2.63 13.86
C ASN A 175 12.67 -1.91 14.18
N ARG A 176 11.92 -1.51 13.15
CA ARG A 176 10.66 -0.76 13.29
C ARG A 176 9.40 -1.62 13.25
N LEU A 177 9.51 -2.90 12.87
CA LEU A 177 8.41 -3.87 12.95
C LEU A 177 8.35 -4.66 14.26
N GLY A 178 9.03 -4.20 15.32
CA GLY A 178 9.10 -4.90 16.59
C GLY A 178 10.06 -6.09 16.53
N SER A 179 9.60 -7.27 16.97
CA SER A 179 10.42 -8.49 17.07
C SER A 179 10.42 -9.36 15.81
N LEU A 180 10.02 -8.83 14.66
CA LEU A 180 10.05 -9.60 13.41
C LEU A 180 11.50 -9.80 12.96
N ASP A 181 11.87 -11.06 12.76
CA ASP A 181 13.18 -11.44 12.24
C ASP A 181 13.30 -11.00 10.78
N THR A 182 14.32 -10.19 10.50
CA THR A 182 14.58 -9.65 9.15
C THR A 182 14.86 -10.75 8.13
N ASP A 183 15.56 -11.82 8.52
CA ASP A 183 15.87 -12.92 7.62
C ASP A 183 14.61 -13.72 7.29
N LEU A 184 13.71 -13.88 8.26
CA LEU A 184 12.41 -14.51 8.04
C LEU A 184 11.52 -13.67 7.12
N VAL A 185 11.47 -12.34 7.33
CA VAL A 185 10.75 -11.39 6.45
C VAL A 185 11.28 -11.48 5.02
N ARG A 186 12.61 -11.47 4.83
CA ARG A 186 13.24 -11.61 3.51
C ARG A 186 12.92 -12.96 2.89
N GLN A 187 13.02 -14.06 3.63
CA GLN A 187 12.73 -15.40 3.10
C GLN A 187 11.29 -15.53 2.60
N LYS A 188 10.33 -14.95 3.33
CA LYS A 188 8.89 -15.07 3.04
C LYS A 188 8.39 -14.09 1.99
N PHE A 189 9.00 -12.91 1.90
CA PHE A 189 8.47 -11.80 1.09
C PHE A 189 9.44 -11.25 0.05
N ALA A 190 10.64 -11.79 -0.11
CA ALA A 190 11.52 -11.40 -1.22
C ALA A 190 10.89 -11.81 -2.56
N ILE A 191 10.34 -10.83 -3.27
CA ILE A 191 10.05 -10.95 -4.70
C ILE A 191 11.34 -10.59 -5.42
N ASP A 192 11.85 -11.47 -6.28
CA ASP A 192 13.01 -11.19 -7.12
C ASP A 192 12.81 -9.84 -7.84
N GLN A 193 13.71 -8.88 -7.57
CA GLN A 193 13.65 -7.48 -8.04
C GLN A 193 13.61 -7.30 -9.57
N ARG A 194 13.64 -8.38 -10.35
CA ARG A 194 13.53 -8.36 -11.83
C ARG A 194 12.16 -7.90 -12.34
N VAL A 195 11.15 -7.82 -11.47
CA VAL A 195 9.83 -7.24 -11.82
C VAL A 195 9.94 -5.73 -12.05
N GLU A 196 10.76 -5.01 -11.28
CA GLU A 196 10.95 -3.55 -11.43
C GLU A 196 11.68 -3.17 -12.73
N GLN A 197 12.67 -3.97 -13.17
CA GLN A 197 13.38 -3.71 -14.42
C GLN A 197 12.49 -3.84 -15.66
N ARG A 198 11.47 -4.71 -15.64
CA ARG A 198 10.59 -4.93 -16.81
C ARG A 198 9.46 -3.92 -16.93
N VAL A 199 9.03 -3.28 -15.84
CA VAL A 199 7.96 -2.26 -15.88
C VAL A 199 8.47 -0.94 -16.47
N ASN A 200 9.76 -0.65 -16.34
CA ASN A 200 10.39 0.48 -17.04
C ASN A 200 10.71 0.19 -18.52
N GLU A 201 10.61 -1.06 -18.99
CA GLU A 201 10.99 -1.45 -20.36
C GLU A 201 9.81 -1.86 -21.27
N GLY A 202 8.55 -1.88 -20.82
CA GLY A 202 7.48 -2.28 -21.74
C GLY A 202 6.06 -2.08 -21.23
N TYR A 203 5.44 -0.98 -21.66
CA TYR A 203 4.05 -1.01 -22.12
C TYR A 203 4.00 -1.87 -23.40
N ASP A 204 4.10 -3.19 -23.24
CA ASP A 204 3.61 -4.12 -24.26
C ASP A 204 3.24 -5.44 -23.59
N GLY A 205 1.96 -5.77 -23.70
CA GLY A 205 1.29 -6.77 -22.89
C GLY A 205 1.70 -8.20 -23.21
N HIS A 206 2.79 -8.69 -22.60
CA HIS A 206 3.03 -10.12 -22.44
C HIS A 206 3.79 -10.43 -21.14
N LEU A 207 3.04 -10.71 -20.07
CA LEU A 207 3.54 -11.54 -18.98
C LEU A 207 3.90 -12.92 -19.55
N SER A 208 5.18 -13.27 -19.55
CA SER A 208 5.63 -14.55 -20.12
C SER A 208 5.11 -15.73 -19.28
N TYR A 209 4.77 -16.84 -19.93
CA TYR A 209 4.29 -18.07 -19.30
C TYR A 209 5.26 -18.62 -18.22
N GLN A 210 6.55 -18.31 -18.30
CA GLN A 210 7.55 -18.74 -17.32
C GLN A 210 7.42 -18.00 -15.99
N ASP A 211 6.98 -16.73 -16.00
CA ASP A 211 6.78 -15.95 -14.78
C ASP A 211 5.56 -16.51 -14.01
N ARG A 212 4.45 -16.78 -14.69
CA ARG A 212 3.26 -17.41 -14.08
C ARG A 212 3.58 -18.75 -13.42
N SER A 213 4.35 -19.63 -14.08
CA SER A 213 4.67 -20.96 -13.54
C SER A 213 5.54 -20.90 -12.27
N ARG A 214 6.50 -19.97 -12.21
CA ARG A 214 7.42 -19.85 -11.07
C ARG A 214 6.80 -19.12 -9.88
N PHE A 215 5.85 -18.23 -10.14
CA PHE A 215 5.04 -17.59 -9.10
C PHE A 215 3.93 -18.50 -8.57
N GLU A 216 3.34 -19.36 -9.42
CA GLU A 216 2.48 -20.44 -8.94
C GLU A 216 3.24 -21.38 -8.01
N ASP A 217 4.53 -21.65 -8.27
CA ASP A 217 5.37 -22.43 -7.35
C ASP A 217 5.65 -21.71 -6.02
N LEU A 218 5.84 -20.39 -6.01
CA LEU A 218 5.97 -19.61 -4.76
C LEU A 218 4.65 -19.58 -3.98
N SER A 219 3.53 -19.37 -4.67
CA SER A 219 2.20 -19.39 -4.07
C SER A 219 1.85 -20.77 -3.53
N LYS A 220 2.21 -21.83 -4.25
CA LYS A 220 2.08 -23.22 -3.80
C LYS A 220 2.99 -23.48 -2.61
N LYS A 221 4.26 -23.09 -2.63
CA LYS A 221 5.18 -23.27 -1.49
C LYS A 221 4.68 -22.60 -0.20
N ILE A 222 4.09 -21.40 -0.31
CA ILE A 222 3.49 -20.72 0.86
C ILE A 222 2.22 -21.44 1.34
N LEU A 223 1.48 -22.13 0.46
CA LEU A 223 0.20 -22.78 0.76
C LEU A 223 0.29 -24.30 1.04
N THR A 224 1.42 -24.96 0.79
CA THR A 224 1.59 -26.42 0.91
C THR A 224 2.66 -26.87 1.91
N GLU A 225 3.30 -25.94 2.62
CA GLU A 225 4.20 -26.20 3.76
C GLU A 225 3.61 -25.65 5.07
#